data_AF-A0A660TP57-F1
#
_entry.id   AF-A0A660TP57-F1
#
_cell.length_a   1.000
_cell.length_b   1.000
_cell.length_c   1.000
_cell.angle_alpha   90.00
_cell.angle_beta   90.00
_cell.angle_gamma   90.00
#
_symmetry.space_group_name_H-M   'P 1'
#
loop_
_entity.id
_entity.type
_entity.pdbx_description
1 polymer ?
#
loop_
_entity_poly.entity_id
_entity_poly.type
_entity_poly.pdbx_seq_one_letter_code
_entity_poly.pdbx_strand_id
1 'polypeptide(L)' 'GKTGSKAVYNAVVLEELARMALVTRQLNPSVPRLKETLRQKHYQRKHGPDAYYGQ' A
#
# COMPACT_ATOMS: atom_id res chain seq x y z
N GLY A 1 -1.30 -10.34 -7.91
CA GLY A 1 -1.03 -11.29 -6.80
C GLY A 1 -0.48 -12.58 -7.37
N LYS A 2 0.15 -13.44 -6.57
CA LYS A 2 0.72 -14.73 -7.05
C LYS A 2 -0.35 -15.75 -7.50
N THR A 3 -1.62 -15.51 -7.16
CA THR A 3 -2.80 -16.27 -7.60
C THR A 3 -3.87 -15.31 -8.12
N GLY A 4 -4.84 -15.81 -8.89
CA GLY A 4 -5.97 -15.01 -9.39
C GLY A 4 -6.72 -14.27 -8.29
N SER A 5 -7.14 -14.97 -7.22
CA SER A 5 -7.83 -14.37 -6.09
C SER A 5 -7.00 -13.30 -5.38
N LYS A 6 -5.69 -13.52 -5.21
CA LYS A 6 -4.79 -12.52 -4.63
C LYS A 6 -4.55 -11.33 -5.58
N ALA A 7 -4.67 -11.53 -6.89
CA ALA A 7 -4.62 -10.44 -7.85
C ALA A 7 -5.86 -9.55 -7.76
N VAL A 8 -7.05 -10.14 -7.71
CA VAL A 8 -8.31 -9.39 -7.51
C VAL A 8 -8.30 -8.64 -6.18
N TYR A 9 -7.88 -9.29 -5.09
CA TYR A 9 -7.74 -8.61 -3.79
C TYR A 9 -6.81 -7.38 -3.88
N ASN A 10 -5.64 -7.53 -4.50
CA ASN A 10 -4.71 -6.40 -4.65
C ASN A 10 -5.29 -5.30 -5.56
N ALA A 11 -6.10 -5.64 -6.56
CA ALA A 11 -6.74 -4.66 -7.43
C ALA A 11 -7.77 -3.81 -6.67
N VAL A 12 -8.58 -4.42 -5.82
CA VAL A 12 -9.53 -3.70 -4.94
C VAL A 12 -8.78 -2.78 -3.98
N VAL A 13 -7.69 -3.25 -3.36
CA VAL A 13 -6.86 -2.41 -2.49
C VAL A 13 -6.26 -1.24 -3.26
N LEU A 14 -5.81 -1.45 -4.50
CA LEU A 14 -5.25 -0.38 -5.33
C LEU A 14 -6.29 0.70 -5.64
N GLU A 15 -7.52 0.30 -5.96
CA GLU A 15 -8.61 1.24 -6.26
C GLU A 15 -8.93 2.14 -5.06
N GLU A 16 -9.04 1.56 -3.85
CA GLU A 16 -9.28 2.36 -2.64
C GLU A 16 -8.13 3.32 -2.34
N LEU A 17 -6.87 2.89 -2.57
CA LEU A 17 -5.71 3.76 -2.43
C LEU A 17 -5.73 4.91 -3.46
N ALA A 18 -6.12 4.64 -4.70
CA ALA A 18 -6.23 5.64 -5.74
C ALA A 18 -7.30 6.70 -5.39
N ARG A 19 -8.47 6.25 -4.93
CA ARG A 19 -9.55 7.14 -4.47
C ARG A 19 -9.11 8.03 -3.31
N MET A 20 -8.48 7.45 -2.28
CA MET A 20 -7.97 8.23 -1.14
C MET A 20 -6.87 9.20 -1.57
N ALA A 21 -5.96 8.79 -2.46
CA ALA A 21 -4.90 9.65 -2.98
C ALA A 21 -5.46 10.81 -3.78
N LEU A 22 -6.47 10.59 -4.61
CA LEU A 22 -7.16 11.63 -5.39
C LEU A 22 -7.75 12.70 -4.46
N VAL A 23 -8.56 12.29 -3.48
CA VAL A 23 -9.16 13.20 -2.50
C VAL A 23 -8.08 13.97 -1.73
N THR A 24 -7.01 13.28 -1.28
CA THR A 24 -5.90 13.92 -0.57
C THR A 24 -5.23 15.01 -1.42
N ARG A 25 -5.01 14.75 -2.71
CA ARG A 25 -4.38 15.70 -3.64
C ARG A 25 -5.29 16.87 -4.00
N GLN A 26 -6.60 16.64 -4.08
CA GLN A 26 -7.59 17.71 -4.26
C GLN A 26 -7.60 18.66 -3.06
N LEU A 27 -7.48 18.14 -1.83
CA LEU A 27 -7.43 18.95 -0.62
C LEU A 27 -6.09 19.67 -0.42
N ASN A 28 -4.97 19.00 -0.72
CA ASN A 28 -3.63 19.58 -0.62
C ASN A 28 -2.75 19.12 -1.80
N PRO A 29 -2.62 19.96 -2.84
CA PRO A 29 -1.78 19.65 -4.00
C PRO A 29 -0.30 19.46 -3.67
N SER A 30 0.18 20.10 -2.59
CA SER A 30 1.57 20.10 -2.12
C SER A 30 1.86 19.01 -1.08
N VAL A 31 0.92 18.07 -0.87
CA VAL A 31 1.10 16.99 0.11
C VAL A 31 2.38 16.18 -0.20
N PRO A 32 3.31 16.05 0.76
CA PRO A 32 4.53 15.29 0.54
C PRO A 32 4.22 13.79 0.56
N ARG A 33 5.07 13.01 -0.10
CA ARG A 33 5.01 11.54 0.00
C ARG A 33 5.34 11.11 1.43
N LEU A 34 4.73 10.00 1.86
CA LEU A 34 5.06 9.38 3.15
C LEU A 34 6.55 9.02 3.21
N LYS A 35 7.17 9.26 4.37
CA LYS A 35 8.59 8.97 4.62
C LYS A 35 8.96 7.54 4.20
N GLU A 36 10.09 7.40 3.52
CA GLU A 36 10.54 6.13 2.96
C GLU A 36 10.69 5.03 4.01
N THR A 37 11.26 5.38 5.16
CA THR A 37 11.46 4.46 6.28
C THR A 37 10.15 3.82 6.76
N LEU A 38 9.05 4.57 6.75
CA LEU A 38 7.72 4.06 7.14
C LEU A 38 7.14 3.12 6.08
N ARG A 39 7.32 3.45 4.78
CA ARG A 39 6.88 2.59 3.67
C ARG A 39 7.60 1.26 3.69
N GLN A 40 8.93 1.31 3.84
CA GLN A 40 9.78 0.13 3.90
C GLN A 40 9.45 -0.74 5.11
N LYS A 41 9.33 -0.14 6.30
CA LYS A 41 8.91 -0.86 7.52
C LYS A 41 7.57 -1.58 7.32
N HIS A 42 6.57 -0.91 6.73
CA HIS A 42 5.25 -1.50 6.51
C HIS A 42 5.29 -2.67 5.50
N TYR A 43 6.04 -2.51 4.41
CA TYR A 43 6.19 -3.54 3.39
C TYR A 43 6.93 -4.77 3.94
N GLN A 44 8.09 -4.54 4.57
CA GLN A 44 8.93 -5.59 5.15
C GLN A 44 8.20 -6.39 6.23
N ARG A 45 7.28 -5.77 6.99
CA ARG A 45 6.44 -6.49 7.96
C ARG A 45 5.67 -7.69 7.37
N LYS A 46 5.24 -7.60 6.11
CA LYS A 46 4.45 -8.64 5.44
C LYS A 46 5.23 -9.43 4.37
N HIS A 47 6.32 -8.86 3.87
CA HIS A 47 7.02 -9.36 2.69
C HIS A 47 8.54 -9.43 2.85
N GLY A 48 9.08 -9.06 4.01
CA GLY A 48 10.51 -9.15 4.33
C GLY A 48 10.93 -10.55 4.79
N PRO A 49 12.24 -10.79 4.96
CA PRO A 49 12.79 -12.05 5.43
C PRO A 49 12.24 -12.48 6.80
N ASP A 50 12.04 -11.51 7.70
CA ASP A 50 11.49 -11.71 9.05
C ASP A 50 9.98 -11.40 9.13
N ALA A 51 9.23 -11.60 8.04
CA ALA A 51 7.80 -11.30 8.01
C ALA A 51 7.03 -12.16 9.02
N TYR A 52 6.59 -11.56 10.13
CA TYR A 52 5.82 -12.22 11.19
C TYR A 52 4.33 -12.41 10.83
N TYR A 53 3.87 -11.80 9.73
CA TYR A 53 2.49 -11.91 9.26
C TYR A 53 2.44 -12.84 8.03
N GLY A 54 2.31 -14.14 8.27
CA GLY A 54 2.31 -15.16 7.22
C GLY A 54 2.49 -16.63 7.64
N GLN A 55 2.50 -16.95 8.94
CA GLN A 55 2.11 -18.31 9.39
C GLN A 55 0.59 -18.46 9.30
#